data_AF-A0A1F9Q142-F1
#
_entry.id   AF-A0A1F9Q142-F1
#
_cell.length_a   1.000
_cell.length_b   1.000
_cell.length_c   1.000
_cell.angle_alpha   90.00
_cell.angle_beta   90.00
_cell.angle_gamma   90.00
#
_symmetry.space_group_name_H-M   'P 1'
#
loop_
_entity.id
_entity.type
_entity.pdbx_description
1 polymer ?
#
loop_
_entity_poly.entity_id
_entity_poly.type
_entity_poly.pdbx_seq_one_letter_code
_entity_poly.pdbx_strand_id
1 'polypeptide(L)'
;MSKQAIQAPFRCASLVLAAVLCLSACGKREWPIPVASEDKFRWRSVEVQRNQGCIILNCELSGNWENIDTVKVLVEPVGNGPDEGCTSCPFTPRKTLAFNPGAAGMRKDMNRIVLTACDLDPQKTYRIQVIGFNAFARLAPVASELVLSAPK
;
A
#
# COMPACT_ATOMS: atom_id res chain seq x y z
N MET A 1 18.29 -13.57 -78.21
CA MET A 1 18.62 -14.70 -77.31
C MET A 1 19.53 -14.15 -76.21
N SER A 2 19.33 -14.28 -74.90
CA SER A 2 18.29 -14.85 -74.06
C SER A 2 18.48 -14.19 -72.68
N LYS A 3 17.42 -13.73 -72.01
CA LYS A 3 17.44 -13.36 -70.58
C LYS A 3 17.27 -14.65 -69.76
N GLN A 4 18.07 -14.88 -68.73
CA GLN A 4 17.72 -15.71 -67.53
C GLN A 4 18.90 -15.68 -66.55
N ALA A 5 18.84 -14.89 -65.47
CA ALA A 5 18.15 -15.17 -64.20
C ALA A 5 18.90 -16.18 -63.29
N ILE A 6 20.06 -15.79 -62.76
CA ILE A 6 20.77 -16.50 -61.68
C ILE A 6 20.51 -15.76 -60.36
N GLN A 7 19.29 -15.82 -59.82
CA GLN A 7 18.97 -15.22 -58.51
C GLN A 7 17.97 -16.05 -57.67
N ALA A 8 17.73 -17.32 -58.03
CA ALA A 8 16.60 -18.08 -57.51
C ALA A 8 16.76 -18.78 -56.14
N PRO A 9 17.93 -19.28 -55.66
CA PRO A 9 17.92 -20.09 -54.45
C PRO A 9 17.93 -19.27 -53.14
N PHE A 10 18.53 -18.07 -53.14
CA PHE A 10 18.71 -17.28 -51.91
C PHE A 10 17.44 -16.55 -51.43
N ARG A 11 16.51 -16.21 -52.35
CA ARG A 11 15.27 -15.50 -52.01
C ARG A 11 14.25 -16.40 -51.32
N CYS A 12 14.17 -17.67 -51.70
CA CYS A 12 13.26 -18.63 -51.06
C CYS A 12 13.74 -19.02 -49.65
N ALA A 13 15.04 -19.21 -49.45
CA ALA A 13 15.59 -19.56 -48.14
C ALA A 13 15.33 -18.47 -47.06
N SER A 14 15.44 -17.19 -47.46
CA SER A 14 15.18 -16.06 -46.56
C SER A 14 13.71 -15.93 -46.16
N LEU A 15 12.80 -16.23 -47.08
CA LEU A 15 11.35 -16.18 -46.86
C LEU A 15 10.87 -17.31 -45.92
N VAL A 16 11.45 -18.50 -46.05
CA VAL A 16 11.17 -19.63 -45.16
C VAL A 16 11.70 -19.38 -43.74
N LEU A 17 12.90 -18.81 -43.60
CA LEU A 17 13.47 -18.48 -42.30
C LEU A 17 12.65 -17.41 -41.56
N ALA A 18 12.18 -16.38 -42.27
CA ALA A 18 11.31 -15.35 -41.71
C ALA A 18 9.95 -15.91 -41.26
N ALA A 19 9.38 -16.85 -42.03
CA ALA A 19 8.12 -17.51 -41.67
C ALA A 19 8.25 -18.39 -40.40
N VAL A 20 9.38 -19.06 -40.21
CA VAL A 20 9.64 -19.88 -39.01
C VAL A 20 9.82 -19.01 -37.76
N LEU A 21 10.46 -17.84 -37.87
CA LEU A 21 10.66 -16.91 -36.75
C LEU A 21 9.36 -16.22 -36.28
N CYS A 22 8.36 -16.06 -37.15
CA CYS A 22 7.06 -15.51 -36.77
C CYS A 22 6.19 -16.50 -35.96
N LEU A 23 6.46 -17.81 -36.07
CA LEU A 23 5.69 -18.85 -35.36
C LEU A 23 6.15 -19.08 -33.91
N SER A 24 7.33 -18.58 -33.52
CA SER A 24 7.86 -18.71 -32.15
C SER A 24 7.46 -17.57 -31.20
N ALA A 25 6.68 -16.59 -31.68
CA ALA A 25 6.30 -15.40 -30.90
C ALA A 25 4.97 -15.52 -30.13
N CYS A 26 4.39 -16.71 -30.01
CA CYS A 26 3.25 -16.94 -29.11
C CYS A 26 3.75 -17.22 -27.69
N GLY A 27 4.52 -16.28 -27.13
CA GLY A 27 4.87 -16.28 -25.72
C GLY A 27 3.61 -16.00 -24.91
N LYS A 28 3.26 -16.92 -24.00
CA LYS A 28 2.15 -16.77 -23.06
C LYS A 28 2.32 -15.46 -22.28
N ARG A 29 1.58 -14.42 -22.64
CA ARG A 29 1.51 -13.16 -21.88
C ARG A 29 0.65 -13.38 -20.65
N GLU A 30 1.16 -14.16 -19.70
CA GLU A 30 0.58 -14.19 -18.36
C GLU A 30 0.99 -12.91 -17.65
N TRP A 31 -0.01 -12.16 -17.20
CA TRP A 31 0.22 -11.01 -16.34
C TRP A 31 0.97 -11.48 -15.10
N PRO A 32 2.10 -10.84 -14.73
CA PRO A 32 2.83 -11.22 -13.53
C PRO A 32 1.90 -11.11 -12.33
N ILE A 33 1.78 -12.21 -11.62
CA ILE A 33 1.03 -12.35 -10.38
C ILE A 33 1.82 -11.54 -9.34
N PRO A 34 1.25 -10.48 -8.70
CA PRO A 34 2.00 -9.67 -7.73
C PRO A 34 2.69 -10.55 -6.70
N VAL A 35 4.00 -10.37 -6.60
CA VAL A 35 4.87 -11.18 -5.77
C VAL A 35 4.88 -10.52 -4.40
N ALA A 36 4.28 -11.19 -3.43
CA ALA A 36 4.04 -10.65 -2.09
C ALA A 36 5.29 -10.12 -1.37
N SER A 37 6.50 -10.50 -1.77
CA SER A 37 7.76 -9.95 -1.24
C SER A 37 8.14 -8.59 -1.82
N GLU A 38 7.75 -8.30 -3.06
CA GLU A 38 8.17 -7.11 -3.81
C GLU A 38 7.10 -6.01 -3.76
N ASP A 39 5.82 -6.38 -3.74
CA ASP A 39 4.70 -5.41 -3.81
C ASP A 39 4.15 -4.97 -2.45
N LYS A 40 4.67 -5.57 -1.35
CA LYS A 40 4.25 -5.22 0.01
C LYS A 40 5.03 -4.01 0.53
N PHE A 41 4.30 -3.10 1.15
CA PHE A 41 4.86 -2.12 2.07
C PHE A 41 4.77 -2.62 3.51
N ARG A 42 5.50 -1.95 4.40
CA ARG A 42 5.46 -2.18 5.85
C ARG A 42 5.54 -0.85 6.58
N TRP A 43 4.86 -0.74 7.71
CA TRP A 43 5.09 0.34 8.66
C TRP A 43 6.43 0.14 9.34
N ARG A 44 7.32 1.12 9.22
CA ARG A 44 8.61 1.15 9.91
C ARG A 44 8.47 1.77 11.30
N SER A 45 7.72 2.86 11.38
CA SER A 45 7.41 3.55 12.63
C SER A 45 6.10 4.31 12.52
N VAL A 46 5.45 4.52 13.66
CA VAL A 46 4.28 5.39 13.80
C VAL A 46 4.53 6.26 15.02
N GLU A 47 4.81 7.55 14.78
CA GLU A 47 5.03 8.52 15.86
C GLU A 47 3.76 9.34 16.09
N VAL A 48 3.40 9.50 17.36
CA VAL A 48 2.17 10.17 17.77
C VAL A 48 2.49 11.55 18.33
N GLN A 49 1.78 12.56 17.82
CA GLN A 49 1.79 13.91 18.37
C GLN A 49 0.34 14.34 18.68
N ARG A 50 0.14 15.01 19.82
CA ARG A 50 -1.15 15.61 20.17
C ARG A 50 -1.18 17.09 19.84
N ASN A 51 -2.29 17.52 19.27
CA ASN A 51 -2.64 18.91 19.05
C ASN A 51 -4.14 19.10 19.29
N GLN A 52 -4.51 19.67 20.44
CA GLN A 52 -5.87 20.10 20.82
C GLN A 52 -7.03 19.30 20.18
N GLY A 53 -7.36 18.14 20.77
CA GLY A 53 -8.46 17.30 20.28
C GLY A 53 -8.17 16.52 18.99
N CYS A 54 -6.98 16.71 18.41
CA CYS A 54 -6.45 15.94 17.30
C CYS A 54 -5.18 15.19 17.68
N ILE A 55 -4.99 14.07 16.99
CA ILE A 55 -3.78 13.27 16.99
C ILE A 55 -3.19 13.30 15.59
N ILE A 56 -1.92 13.70 15.52
CA ILE A 56 -1.11 13.72 14.31
C ILE A 56 -0.20 12.50 14.35
N LEU A 57 -0.32 11.64 13.35
CA LEU A 57 0.46 10.42 13.20
C LEU A 57 1.49 10.63 12.10
N ASN A 58 2.77 10.59 12.44
CA ASN A 58 3.85 10.58 11.46
C ASN A 58 4.26 9.12 11.23
N CYS A 59 3.83 8.56 10.11
CA CYS A 59 4.06 7.16 9.77
C CYS A 59 5.18 7.06 8.74
N GLU A 60 6.20 6.26 9.02
CA GLU A 60 7.26 5.93 8.06
C GLU A 60 7.00 4.55 7.47
N LEU A 61 7.22 4.42 6.16
CA LEU A 61 7.02 3.19 5.39
C LEU A 61 8.34 2.67 4.82
N SER A 62 8.36 1.36 4.57
CA SER A 62 9.40 0.65 3.82
C SER A 62 8.77 -0.31 2.82
N GLY A 63 9.58 -0.84 1.89
CA GLY A 63 9.09 -1.65 0.77
C GLY A 63 8.41 -0.80 -0.30
N ASN A 64 7.41 -1.36 -0.98
CA ASN A 64 6.73 -0.68 -2.09
C ASN A 64 5.57 0.21 -1.59
N TRP A 65 5.96 1.30 -0.90
CA TRP A 65 5.04 2.26 -0.26
C TRP A 65 4.19 3.07 -1.26
N GLU A 66 4.54 3.05 -2.54
CA GLU A 66 3.73 3.65 -3.61
C GLU A 66 2.38 2.95 -3.76
N ASN A 67 2.33 1.64 -3.50
CA ASN A 67 1.14 0.80 -3.61
C ASN A 67 0.09 1.03 -2.51
N ILE A 68 0.27 2.01 -1.63
CA ILE A 68 -0.72 2.31 -0.60
C ILE A 68 -1.94 3.00 -1.22
N ASP A 69 -3.12 2.41 -0.99
CA ASP A 69 -4.37 2.88 -1.56
C ASP A 69 -5.28 3.52 -0.52
N THR A 70 -5.40 2.93 0.66
CA THR A 70 -6.24 3.48 1.74
C THR A 70 -5.53 3.30 3.07
N VAL A 71 -5.65 4.25 3.98
CA VAL A 71 -5.17 4.12 5.36
C VAL A 71 -6.32 4.26 6.33
N LYS A 72 -6.42 3.35 7.30
CA LYS A 72 -7.37 3.44 8.41
C LYS A 72 -6.64 3.68 9.71
N VAL A 73 -7.09 4.66 10.47
CA VAL A 73 -6.65 4.91 11.85
C VAL A 73 -7.73 4.36 12.78
N LEU A 74 -7.36 3.33 13.51
CA LEU A 74 -8.17 2.69 14.53
C LEU A 74 -7.84 3.30 15.90
N VAL A 75 -8.86 3.68 16.67
CA VAL A 75 -8.70 4.38 17.93
C VAL A 75 -9.58 3.73 19.00
N GLU A 76 -8.99 3.45 20.16
CA GLU A 76 -9.68 2.99 21.38
C GLU A 76 -9.31 3.93 22.54
N PRO A 77 -10.28 4.59 23.18
CA PRO A 77 -10.03 5.35 24.42
C PRO A 77 -9.71 4.39 25.56
N VAL A 78 -8.77 4.78 26.41
CA VAL A 78 -8.38 4.01 27.60
C VAL A 78 -9.08 4.56 28.83
N GLY A 79 -9.69 3.67 29.62
CA GLY A 79 -10.35 3.99 30.87
C GLY A 79 -11.26 2.85 31.34
N ASN A 80 -12.28 3.20 32.12
CA ASN A 80 -13.18 2.24 32.78
C ASN A 80 -14.65 2.43 32.37
N GLY A 81 -14.92 3.34 31.42
CA GLY A 81 -16.26 3.54 30.88
C GLY A 81 -16.73 2.40 29.97
N PRO A 82 -18.04 2.34 29.63
CA PRO A 82 -18.62 1.29 28.80
C PRO A 82 -18.01 1.20 27.39
N ASP A 83 -17.55 2.34 26.84
CA ASP A 83 -16.90 2.42 25.53
C ASP A 83 -15.38 2.58 25.63
N GLU A 84 -14.77 2.25 26.76
CA GLU A 84 -13.34 2.39 27.00
C GLU A 84 -12.66 1.02 27.16
N GLY A 85 -11.43 0.93 26.69
CA GLY A 85 -10.59 -0.25 26.85
C GLY A 85 -9.54 -0.07 27.95
N CYS A 86 -8.83 -1.15 28.27
CA CYS A 86 -7.67 -1.11 29.14
C CYS A 86 -6.37 -1.30 28.34
N THR A 87 -5.22 -0.90 28.90
CA THR A 87 -3.92 -0.98 28.21
C THR A 87 -3.47 -2.41 27.92
N SER A 88 -3.86 -3.38 28.75
CA SER A 88 -3.52 -4.80 28.60
C SER A 88 -4.62 -5.65 27.95
N CYS A 89 -5.79 -5.06 27.69
CA CYS A 89 -6.92 -5.76 27.10
C CYS A 89 -6.71 -5.96 25.59
N PRO A 90 -7.35 -6.96 24.97
CA PRO A 90 -7.44 -7.03 23.52
C PRO A 90 -7.91 -5.69 22.94
N PHE A 91 -7.21 -5.20 21.93
CA PHE A 91 -7.52 -3.92 21.30
C PHE A 91 -8.85 -4.00 20.56
N THR A 92 -9.82 -3.19 20.96
CA THR A 92 -11.14 -3.16 20.34
C THR A 92 -11.45 -1.73 19.88
N PRO A 93 -11.19 -1.40 18.61
CA PRO A 93 -11.35 -0.03 18.12
C PRO A 93 -12.79 0.45 18.28
N ARG A 94 -12.95 1.68 18.78
CA ARG A 94 -14.24 2.36 18.97
C ARG A 94 -14.49 3.39 17.89
N LYS A 95 -13.42 3.97 17.35
CA LYS A 95 -13.46 4.91 16.23
C LYS A 95 -12.51 4.43 15.13
N THR A 96 -12.97 4.51 13.88
CA THR A 96 -12.17 4.23 12.69
C THR A 96 -12.25 5.43 11.76
N LEU A 97 -11.11 6.00 11.41
CA LEU A 97 -11.01 7.08 10.42
C LEU A 97 -10.32 6.54 9.18
N ALA A 98 -10.98 6.64 8.03
CA ALA A 98 -10.42 6.23 6.74
C ALA A 98 -9.88 7.43 5.97
N PHE A 99 -8.71 7.27 5.39
CA PHE A 99 -8.01 8.28 4.61
C PHE A 99 -7.64 7.69 3.25
N ASN A 100 -8.24 8.24 2.20
CA ASN A 100 -7.84 7.97 0.82
C ASN A 100 -6.79 8.99 0.39
N PRO A 101 -5.95 8.69 -0.62
CA PRO A 101 -5.00 9.62 -1.21
C PRO A 101 -5.67 10.94 -1.57
N GLY A 102 -5.10 12.05 -1.09
CA GLY A 102 -5.63 13.40 -1.29
C GLY A 102 -6.72 13.84 -0.29
N ALA A 103 -7.13 13.00 0.66
CA ALA A 103 -8.02 13.42 1.74
C ALA A 103 -7.37 14.54 2.59
N ALA A 104 -8.15 15.51 3.04
CA ALA A 104 -7.65 16.69 3.76
C ALA A 104 -6.82 16.35 5.02
N GLY A 105 -7.13 15.25 5.70
CA GLY A 105 -6.40 14.77 6.88
C GLY A 105 -5.20 13.86 6.56
N MET A 106 -4.81 13.71 5.31
CA MET A 106 -3.70 12.86 4.87
C MET A 106 -2.74 13.63 3.98
N ARG A 107 -1.47 13.68 4.38
CA ARG A 107 -0.38 14.18 3.55
C ARG A 107 0.61 13.05 3.30
N LYS A 108 0.93 12.78 2.04
CA LYS A 108 1.95 11.83 1.63
C LYS A 108 3.19 12.60 1.15
N ASP A 109 4.36 12.20 1.59
CA ASP A 109 5.64 12.79 1.23
C ASP A 109 6.68 11.68 1.15
N MET A 110 6.99 11.24 -0.08
CA MET A 110 7.79 10.03 -0.34
C MET A 110 7.28 8.82 0.49
N ASN A 111 8.17 8.21 1.28
CA ASN A 111 7.89 7.07 2.15
C ASN A 111 7.28 7.46 3.50
N ARG A 112 6.87 8.72 3.69
CA ARG A 112 6.22 9.20 4.91
C ARG A 112 4.78 9.59 4.64
N ILE A 113 3.91 9.22 5.58
CA ILE A 113 2.51 9.64 5.58
C ILE A 113 2.22 10.32 6.90
N VAL A 114 1.63 11.51 6.83
CA VAL A 114 1.13 12.25 7.97
C VAL A 114 -0.39 12.16 7.97
N LEU A 115 -0.97 11.63 9.03
CA LEU A 115 -2.42 11.50 9.22
C LEU A 115 -2.86 12.38 10.38
N THR A 116 -3.96 13.09 10.20
CA THR A 116 -4.56 13.94 11.25
C THR A 116 -5.93 13.38 11.60
N ALA A 117 -6.06 12.81 12.80
CA ALA A 117 -7.31 12.27 13.34
C ALA A 117 -7.85 13.20 14.44
N CYS A 118 -8.98 13.84 14.18
CA CYS A 118 -9.60 14.81 15.08
C CYS A 118 -10.88 14.28 15.75
N ASP A 119 -11.57 15.17 16.46
CA ASP A 119 -12.74 14.90 17.29
C ASP A 119 -12.48 13.82 18.32
N LEU A 120 -11.38 13.98 19.05
CA LEU A 120 -10.97 13.17 20.19
C LEU A 120 -10.97 14.02 21.45
N ASP A 121 -11.25 13.41 22.59
CA ASP A 121 -11.17 14.06 23.88
C ASP A 121 -9.69 14.35 24.21
N PRO A 122 -9.30 15.63 24.40
CA PRO A 122 -7.91 15.99 24.68
C PRO A 122 -7.39 15.37 25.99
N GLN A 123 -8.27 15.08 26.95
CA GLN A 123 -7.95 14.56 28.28
C GLN A 123 -7.91 13.03 28.37
N LYS A 124 -8.25 12.32 27.29
CA LYS A 124 -8.22 10.86 27.25
C LYS A 124 -6.91 10.32 26.68
N THR A 125 -6.46 9.21 27.27
CA THR A 125 -5.42 8.36 26.69
C THR A 125 -6.04 7.49 25.61
N TYR A 126 -5.32 7.29 24.50
CA TYR A 126 -5.79 6.43 23.40
C TYR A 126 -4.77 5.35 23.05
N ARG A 127 -5.27 4.17 22.71
CA ARG A 127 -4.54 3.16 21.93
C ARG A 127 -4.89 3.35 20.46
N ILE A 128 -3.87 3.34 19.62
CA ILE A 128 -4.02 3.65 18.20
C ILE A 128 -3.31 2.59 17.38
N GLN A 129 -3.96 2.15 16.31
CA GLN A 129 -3.35 1.31 15.28
C GLN A 129 -3.59 1.90 13.91
N VAL A 130 -2.57 1.88 13.07
CA VAL A 130 -2.67 2.30 11.67
C VAL A 130 -2.72 1.06 10.80
N ILE A 131 -3.73 0.96 9.93
CA ILE A 131 -3.85 -0.12 8.96
C ILE A 131 -3.75 0.46 7.56
N GLY A 132 -2.77 -0.02 6.79
CA GLY A 132 -2.62 0.31 5.38
C GLY A 132 -3.24 -0.76 4.50
N PHE A 133 -3.99 -0.34 3.49
CA PHE A 133 -4.53 -1.18 2.44
C PHE A 133 -3.73 -0.94 1.16
N ASN A 134 -3.43 -2.02 0.46
CA ASN A 134 -2.68 -1.98 -0.78
C ASN A 134 -3.66 -1.86 -1.97
N ALA A 135 -3.26 -1.18 -3.04
CA ALA A 135 -4.00 -1.11 -4.29
C ALA A 135 -4.30 -2.51 -4.88
N PHE A 136 -3.43 -3.49 -4.61
CA PHE A 136 -3.67 -4.88 -4.94
C PHE A 136 -4.51 -5.56 -3.85
N ALA A 137 -5.83 -5.66 -4.06
CA ALA A 137 -6.80 -6.21 -3.09
C ALA A 137 -6.51 -7.64 -2.57
N ARG A 138 -5.70 -8.42 -3.31
CA ARG A 138 -5.25 -9.76 -2.91
C ARG A 138 -4.15 -9.75 -1.84
N LEU A 139 -3.48 -8.62 -1.63
CA LEU A 139 -2.52 -8.46 -0.56
C LEU A 139 -3.28 -8.06 0.72
N ALA A 140 -3.04 -8.81 1.80
CA ALA A 140 -3.65 -8.51 3.08
C ALA A 140 -3.26 -7.10 3.57
N PRO A 141 -4.16 -6.41 4.29
CA PRO A 141 -3.84 -5.14 4.92
C PRO A 141 -2.67 -5.28 5.90
N VAL A 142 -1.90 -4.21 6.05
CA VAL A 142 -0.71 -4.17 6.90
C VAL A 142 -1.02 -3.30 8.12
N ALA A 143 -1.03 -3.91 9.29
CA ALA A 143 -1.22 -3.21 10.56
C ALA A 143 0.11 -2.76 11.15
N SER A 144 0.13 -1.57 11.76
CA SER A 144 1.24 -1.10 12.59
C SER A 144 1.21 -1.78 13.96
N GLU A 145 2.28 -1.56 14.72
CA GLU A 145 2.23 -1.75 16.17
C GLU A 145 1.19 -0.81 16.80
N LEU A 146 0.71 -1.18 17.99
CA LEU A 146 -0.15 -0.34 18.79
C LEU A 146 0.68 0.75 19.46
N VAL A 147 0.24 2.00 19.30
CA VAL A 147 0.88 3.16 19.92
C VAL A 147 -0.06 3.78 20.94
N LEU A 148 0.50 4.24 22.06
CA LEU A 148 -0.22 4.92 23.12
C LEU A 148 -0.09 6.43 22.97
N SER A 149 -1.21 7.14 23.07
CA SER A 149 -1.27 8.60 23.10
C SER A 149 -1.83 9.05 24.44
N ALA A 150 -0.95 9.33 25.40
CA ALA A 150 -1.35 9.96 26.66
C ALA A 150 -1.61 11.46 26.46
N PRO A 151 -2.50 12.08 27.27
CA PRO A 151 -2.66 13.54 27.31
C PRO A 151 -1.32 14.26 27.51
N LYS A 152 -1.19 15.46 26.94
CA LYS A 152 -0.07 16.37 27.18
C LYS A 152 -0.41 17.33 28.30
#